data_AF-A0A7M1Q5U4-F1
#
_entry.id   AF-A0A7M1Q5U4-F1
#
_cell.length_a   1.000
_cell.length_b   1.000
_cell.length_c   1.000
_cell.angle_alpha   90.00
_cell.angle_beta   90.00
_cell.angle_gamma   90.00
#
_symmetry.space_group_name_H-M   'P 1'
#
loop_
_entity.id
_entity.type
_entity.pdbx_description
1 polymer ?
#
loop_
_entity_poly.entity_id
_entity_poly.type
_entity_poly.pdbx_seq_one_letter_code
_entity_poly.pdbx_strand_id
1 'polypeptide(L)'
;MNQAPRNSWWNRLCEGSYRASTRRMVREIEAESPQVYSEMLKDLETPLEPTFEREMSRHLDRGGYRAFVPAETLMPAMLQRFGLDQESVTEHVSYPSLRGNCNACPVAGHCWGAMRRDAGVDECRAFCPNALAFERLAETA
;
A
#
# COMPACT_ATOMS: atom_id res chain seq x y z
N MET A 1 46.93 1.06 -0.34
CA MET A 1 45.78 1.94 -0.08
C MET A 1 44.66 1.07 0.48
N ASN A 2 44.55 0.98 1.81
CA ASN A 2 43.55 0.14 2.49
C ASN A 2 42.26 0.95 2.68
N GLN A 3 41.19 0.59 1.98
CA GLN A 3 39.84 1.09 2.24
C GLN A 3 39.20 0.23 3.34
N ALA A 4 39.09 0.77 4.55
CA ALA A 4 38.25 0.24 5.62
C ALA A 4 36.82 0.85 5.50
N PRO A 5 35.76 0.15 5.94
CA PRO A 5 34.40 0.33 5.44
C PRO A 5 33.72 1.58 6.02
N ARG A 6 33.31 2.52 5.16
CA ARG A 6 32.52 3.72 5.54
C ARG A 6 31.03 3.41 5.79
N ASN A 7 30.69 2.22 6.26
CA ASN A 7 29.34 1.86 6.74
C ASN A 7 29.18 2.28 8.20
N SER A 8 29.60 3.51 8.49
CA SER A 8 29.88 3.97 9.84
C SER A 8 28.58 4.19 10.61
N TRP A 9 28.63 3.92 11.91
CA TRP A 9 27.55 4.15 12.87
C TRP A 9 26.86 5.53 12.72
N TRP A 10 27.55 6.55 12.20
CA TRP A 10 26.97 7.85 11.84
C TRP A 10 25.87 7.76 10.78
N ASN A 11 26.04 6.96 9.73
CA ASN A 11 25.01 6.78 8.70
C ASN A 11 23.76 6.13 9.31
N ARG A 12 23.93 5.16 10.21
CA ARG A 12 22.83 4.52 10.94
C ARG A 12 22.10 5.49 11.87
N LEU A 13 22.82 6.40 12.52
CA LEU A 13 22.25 7.47 13.33
C LEU A 13 21.49 8.48 12.49
N CYS A 14 22.08 8.97 11.39
CA CYS A 14 21.42 9.89 10.46
C CYS A 14 20.16 9.26 9.86
N GLU A 15 20.23 8.00 9.43
CA GLU A 15 19.09 7.24 8.93
C GLU A 15 18.01 7.04 10.00
N GLY A 16 18.41 6.78 11.26
CA GLY A 16 17.50 6.69 12.39
C GLY A 16 16.77 8.01 12.68
N SER A 17 17.51 9.12 12.73
CA SER A 17 16.95 10.47 12.91
C SER A 17 16.02 10.84 11.76
N TYR A 18 16.39 10.52 10.52
CA TYR A 18 15.58 10.74 9.34
C TYR A 18 14.28 9.93 9.40
N ARG A 19 14.34 8.63 9.71
CA ARG A 19 13.15 7.79 9.88
C ARG A 19 12.20 8.33 10.96
N ALA A 20 12.77 8.77 12.10
CA ALA A 20 11.97 9.35 13.17
C ALA A 20 11.29 10.67 12.76
N SER A 21 11.99 11.54 12.02
CA SER A 21 11.40 12.76 11.47
C SER A 21 10.35 12.47 10.39
N THR A 22 10.59 11.49 9.52
CA THR A 22 9.66 11.11 8.45
C THR A 22 8.36 10.54 9.00
N ARG A 23 8.43 9.69 10.03
CA ARG A 23 7.24 9.19 10.73
C ARG A 23 6.39 10.31 11.33
N ARG A 24 7.04 11.35 11.87
CA ARG A 24 6.35 12.54 12.37
C ARG A 24 5.71 13.31 11.22
N MET A 25 6.46 13.54 10.15
CA MET A 25 5.99 14.25 8.95
C MET A 25 4.74 13.60 8.32
N VAL A 26 4.68 12.27 8.20
CA VAL A 26 3.49 11.55 7.70
C VAL A 26 2.23 11.96 8.49
N ARG A 27 2.33 12.02 9.83
CA ARG A 27 1.21 12.38 10.71
C ARG A 27 0.90 13.87 10.69
N GLU A 28 1.91 14.72 10.52
CA GLU A 28 1.73 16.17 10.38
C GLU A 28 1.02 16.50 9.07
N ILE A 29 1.39 15.88 7.95
CA ILE A 29 0.68 16.03 6.67
C ILE A 29 -0.76 15.54 6.79
N GLU A 30 -1.00 14.38 7.43
CA GLU A 30 -2.37 13.90 7.68
C GLU A 30 -3.20 14.91 8.48
N ALA A 31 -2.63 15.50 9.54
CA ALA A 31 -3.33 16.41 10.43
C ALA A 31 -3.55 17.80 9.82
N GLU A 32 -2.54 18.33 9.14
CA GLU A 32 -2.55 19.69 8.60
C GLU A 32 -3.15 19.76 7.19
N SER A 33 -3.13 18.66 6.44
CA SER A 33 -3.57 18.60 5.04
C SER A 33 -4.12 17.22 4.67
N PRO A 34 -5.26 16.79 5.27
CA PRO A 34 -5.81 15.46 5.05
C PRO A 34 -6.23 15.21 3.59
N GLN A 35 -6.52 16.24 2.81
CA GLN A 35 -6.83 16.12 1.39
C GLN A 35 -5.58 15.74 0.59
N VAL A 36 -4.46 16.42 0.81
CA VAL A 36 -3.17 16.10 0.19
C VAL A 36 -2.74 14.68 0.56
N TYR A 37 -2.93 14.30 1.82
CA TYR A 37 -2.66 12.92 2.26
C TYR A 37 -3.53 11.90 1.50
N SER A 38 -4.83 12.19 1.32
CA SER A 38 -5.73 11.34 0.53
C SER A 38 -5.30 11.20 -0.93
N GLU A 39 -4.90 12.31 -1.55
CA GLU A 39 -4.41 12.34 -2.93
C GLU A 39 -3.15 11.49 -3.10
N MET A 40 -2.19 11.62 -2.17
CA MET A 40 -0.98 10.78 -2.14
C MET A 40 -1.30 9.29 -2.00
N LEU A 41 -2.37 8.93 -1.28
CA LEU A 41 -2.78 7.53 -1.15
C LEU A 41 -3.43 7.00 -2.42
N LYS A 42 -4.23 7.82 -3.11
CA LYS A 42 -4.92 7.46 -4.35
C LYS A 42 -3.97 7.36 -5.54
N ASP A 43 -2.91 8.15 -5.53
CA ASP A 43 -1.86 8.10 -6.54
C ASP A 43 -0.91 6.93 -6.25
N LEU A 44 -0.98 5.89 -7.09
CA LEU A 44 -0.12 4.71 -6.99
C LEU A 44 1.10 4.79 -7.91
N GLU A 45 1.22 5.81 -8.75
CA GLU A 45 2.21 5.88 -9.84
C GLU A 45 3.31 6.90 -9.55
N THR A 46 2.97 8.07 -9.00
CA THR A 46 3.95 9.12 -8.75
C THR A 46 4.95 8.64 -7.70
N PRO A 47 6.27 8.65 -7.99
CA PRO A 47 7.28 8.17 -7.07
C PRO A 47 7.34 9.06 -5.81
N LEU A 48 7.43 8.41 -4.66
CA LEU A 48 7.66 9.06 -3.37
C LEU A 48 9.06 8.70 -2.85
N GLU A 49 9.56 9.48 -1.90
CA GLU A 49 10.79 9.10 -1.22
C GLU A 49 10.61 7.75 -0.49
N PRO A 50 11.52 6.76 -0.66
CA PRO A 50 11.30 5.40 -0.18
C PRO A 50 11.05 5.24 1.32
N THR A 51 11.63 6.11 2.15
CA THR A 51 11.41 6.10 3.60
C THR A 51 10.05 6.65 3.96
N PHE A 52 9.61 7.71 3.28
CA PHE A 52 8.28 8.29 3.42
C PHE A 52 7.21 7.28 3.02
N GLU A 53 7.35 6.64 1.87
CA GLU A 53 6.43 5.59 1.40
C GLU A 53 6.34 4.44 2.43
N ARG A 54 7.48 3.97 2.95
CA ARG A 54 7.51 2.93 3.98
C ARG A 54 6.82 3.35 5.28
N GLU A 55 6.96 4.60 5.71
CA GLU A 55 6.28 5.07 6.92
C GLU A 55 4.78 5.31 6.68
N MET A 56 4.36 5.74 5.48
CA MET A 56 2.94 5.77 5.10
C MET A 56 2.32 4.37 5.15
N SER A 57 2.95 3.40 4.49
CA SER A 57 2.53 1.99 4.51
C SER A 57 2.37 1.47 5.95
N ARG A 58 3.37 1.69 6.82
CA ARG A 58 3.30 1.30 8.24
C ARG A 58 2.22 2.03 9.03
N HIS A 59 1.93 3.28 8.68
CA HIS A 59 0.87 4.05 9.32
C HIS A 59 -0.50 3.47 9.00
N LEU A 60 -0.74 3.12 7.74
CA LEU A 60 -1.96 2.46 7.28
C LEU A 60 -2.17 1.09 7.92
N ASP A 61 -1.14 0.23 7.99
CA ASP A 61 -1.22 -1.09 8.64
C ASP A 61 -1.62 -1.00 10.13
N ARG A 62 -1.38 0.16 10.76
CA ARG A 62 -1.75 0.42 12.16
C ARG A 62 -3.14 1.05 12.29
N GLY A 63 -3.93 1.06 11.22
CA GLY A 63 -5.24 1.74 11.18
C GLY A 63 -5.12 3.27 11.18
N GLY A 64 -3.98 3.80 10.76
CA GLY A 64 -3.79 5.22 10.54
C GLY A 64 -4.68 5.73 9.41
N TYR A 65 -5.14 6.97 9.53
CA TYR A 65 -6.03 7.63 8.57
C TYR A 65 -7.35 6.89 8.28
N ARG A 66 -8.37 7.16 9.11
CA ARG A 66 -9.70 6.52 9.03
C ARG A 66 -10.45 6.74 7.71
N ALA A 67 -10.09 7.79 6.96
CA ALA A 67 -10.70 8.08 5.66
C ALA A 67 -10.09 7.25 4.51
N PHE A 68 -9.07 6.43 4.78
CA PHE A 68 -8.57 5.48 3.81
C PHE A 68 -9.58 4.35 3.57
N VAL A 69 -9.99 4.17 2.32
CA VAL A 69 -10.91 3.11 1.90
C VAL A 69 -10.16 2.16 0.94
N PRO A 70 -9.52 1.09 1.45
CA PRO A 70 -8.74 0.17 0.62
C PRO A 70 -9.49 -0.39 -0.59
N ALA A 71 -10.80 -0.65 -0.46
CA ALA A 71 -11.60 -1.18 -1.56
C ALA A 71 -11.83 -0.16 -2.70
N GLU A 72 -11.63 1.13 -2.46
CA GLU A 72 -11.69 2.16 -3.50
C GLU A 72 -10.32 2.43 -4.09
N THR A 73 -9.28 2.43 -3.27
CA THR A 73 -7.93 2.79 -3.69
C THR A 73 -7.12 1.62 -4.23
N LEU A 74 -7.15 0.47 -3.55
CA LEU A 74 -6.25 -0.66 -3.82
C LEU A 74 -6.90 -1.76 -4.64
N MET A 75 -8.19 -2.02 -4.42
CA MET A 75 -8.87 -3.12 -5.09
C MET A 75 -8.87 -2.99 -6.62
N PRO A 76 -9.10 -1.82 -7.24
CA PRO A 76 -9.01 -1.68 -8.69
C PRO A 76 -7.65 -2.13 -9.25
N ALA A 77 -6.56 -1.62 -8.66
CA ALA A 77 -5.20 -2.00 -9.04
C ALA A 77 -4.96 -3.50 -8.84
N MET A 78 -5.43 -4.06 -7.72
CA MET A 78 -5.35 -5.50 -7.45
C MET A 78 -6.12 -6.33 -8.48
N LEU A 79 -7.36 -5.98 -8.82
CA LEU A 79 -8.14 -6.69 -9.84
C LEU A 79 -7.40 -6.74 -11.17
N GLN A 80 -6.85 -5.59 -11.60
CA GLN A 80 -6.06 -5.50 -12.81
C GLN A 80 -4.84 -6.45 -12.79
N ARG A 81 -4.16 -6.62 -11.64
CA ARG A 81 -3.07 -7.61 -11.52
C ARG A 81 -3.52 -9.01 -11.82
N PHE A 82 -4.70 -9.39 -11.34
CA PHE A 82 -5.30 -10.71 -11.57
C PHE A 82 -5.98 -10.82 -12.95
N GLY A 83 -5.82 -9.83 -13.83
CA GLY A 83 -6.41 -9.83 -15.18
C GLY A 83 -7.92 -9.60 -15.18
N LEU A 84 -8.49 -9.10 -14.08
CA LEU A 84 -9.90 -8.84 -13.94
C LEU A 84 -10.24 -7.40 -14.31
N ASP A 85 -11.32 -7.25 -15.07
CA ASP A 85 -11.94 -5.95 -15.32
C ASP A 85 -12.82 -5.54 -14.13
N GLN A 86 -12.70 -4.28 -13.70
CA GLN A 86 -13.40 -3.80 -12.51
C GLN A 86 -14.92 -3.78 -12.72
N GLU A 87 -15.40 -3.36 -13.89
CA GLU A 87 -16.84 -3.25 -14.16
C GLU A 87 -17.49 -4.63 -14.06
N SER A 88 -16.90 -5.63 -14.71
CA SER A 88 -17.38 -7.02 -14.64
C SER A 88 -17.44 -7.58 -13.22
N VAL A 89 -16.44 -7.28 -12.39
CA VAL A 89 -16.39 -7.77 -11.01
C VAL A 89 -17.40 -7.06 -10.12
N THR A 90 -17.71 -5.78 -10.38
CA THR A 90 -18.66 -5.02 -9.54
C THR A 90 -20.08 -5.56 -9.59
N GLU A 91 -20.46 -6.21 -10.69
CA GLU A 91 -21.76 -6.85 -10.87
C GLU A 91 -21.83 -8.25 -10.25
N HIS A 92 -20.68 -8.86 -9.94
CA HIS A 92 -20.62 -10.21 -9.40
C HIS A 92 -21.15 -10.28 -7.96
N VAL A 93 -21.90 -11.34 -7.63
CA VAL A 93 -22.55 -11.54 -6.32
C VAL A 93 -21.56 -11.50 -5.13
N SER A 94 -20.30 -11.85 -5.35
CA SER A 94 -19.26 -11.84 -4.32
C SER A 94 -18.68 -10.44 -4.04
N TYR A 95 -18.95 -9.44 -4.89
CA TYR A 95 -18.32 -8.12 -4.83
C TYR A 95 -18.50 -7.42 -3.47
N PRO A 96 -19.69 -7.40 -2.84
CA PRO A 96 -19.84 -6.80 -1.51
C PRO A 96 -18.93 -7.43 -0.45
N SER A 97 -18.77 -8.76 -0.47
CA SER A 97 -17.88 -9.47 0.45
C SER A 97 -16.41 -9.16 0.17
N LEU A 98 -16.01 -9.10 -1.11
CA LEU A 98 -14.64 -8.72 -1.48
C LEU A 98 -14.30 -7.32 -0.97
N ARG A 99 -15.20 -6.35 -1.17
CA ARG A 99 -15.04 -4.97 -0.66
C ARG A 99 -14.92 -4.95 0.85
N GLY A 100 -15.78 -5.67 1.57
CA GLY A 100 -15.72 -5.79 3.02
C GLY A 100 -14.38 -6.31 3.52
N ASN A 101 -13.90 -7.42 2.92
CA ASN A 101 -12.60 -8.01 3.26
C ASN A 101 -11.44 -7.05 3.00
N CYS A 102 -11.47 -6.31 1.89
CA CYS A 102 -10.43 -5.35 1.55
C CYS A 102 -10.39 -4.17 2.52
N ASN A 103 -11.55 -3.60 2.85
CA ASN A 103 -11.66 -2.50 3.81
C ASN A 103 -11.26 -2.90 5.23
N ALA A 104 -11.43 -4.17 5.60
CA ALA A 104 -11.02 -4.71 6.89
C ALA A 104 -9.59 -5.29 6.90
N CYS A 105 -8.85 -5.19 5.79
CA CYS A 105 -7.55 -5.85 5.64
C CYS A 105 -6.50 -5.26 6.59
N PRO A 106 -5.90 -6.06 7.50
CA PRO A 106 -4.92 -5.56 8.48
C PRO A 106 -3.56 -5.21 7.86
N VAL A 107 -3.34 -5.61 6.60
CA VAL A 107 -2.11 -5.37 5.84
C VAL A 107 -2.35 -4.46 4.63
N ALA A 108 -3.36 -3.60 4.70
CA ALA A 108 -3.70 -2.69 3.60
C ALA A 108 -2.57 -1.70 3.27
N GLY A 109 -1.76 -1.31 4.25
CA GLY A 109 -0.57 -0.49 4.03
C GLY A 109 0.53 -1.25 3.30
N HIS A 110 0.75 -2.54 3.62
CA HIS A 110 1.65 -3.40 2.85
C HIS A 110 1.17 -3.54 1.40
N CYS A 111 -0.14 -3.77 1.20
CA CYS A 111 -0.77 -3.83 -0.12
C CYS A 111 -0.55 -2.52 -0.91
N TRP A 112 -0.77 -1.36 -0.28
CA TRP A 112 -0.53 -0.05 -0.89
C TRP A 112 0.91 0.10 -1.40
N GLY A 113 1.90 -0.26 -0.58
CA GLY A 113 3.30 -0.23 -1.00
C GLY A 113 3.62 -1.24 -2.10
N ALA A 114 2.98 -2.42 -2.12
CA ALA A 114 3.15 -3.41 -3.17
C ALA A 114 2.60 -2.89 -4.51
N MET A 115 1.41 -2.27 -4.51
CA MET A 115 0.82 -1.68 -5.71
C MET A 115 1.68 -0.57 -6.31
N ARG A 116 2.25 0.29 -5.46
CA ARG A 116 3.17 1.36 -5.90
C ARG A 116 4.48 0.87 -6.50
N ARG A 117 4.93 -0.32 -6.10
CA ARG A 117 6.12 -0.98 -6.66
C ARG A 117 5.82 -1.91 -7.83
N ASP A 118 4.60 -1.87 -8.36
CA ASP A 118 4.19 -2.70 -9.49
C ASP A 118 4.23 -4.21 -9.18
N ALA A 119 3.91 -4.62 -7.94
CA ALA A 119 3.97 -6.01 -7.52
C ALA A 119 3.13 -6.94 -8.41
N GLY A 120 3.72 -8.08 -8.80
CA GLY A 120 3.07 -9.09 -9.61
C GLY A 120 2.09 -9.97 -8.82
N VAL A 121 1.35 -10.81 -9.55
CA VAL A 121 0.32 -11.69 -8.97
C VAL A 121 0.88 -12.61 -7.88
N ASP A 122 2.06 -13.20 -8.09
CA ASP A 122 2.67 -14.13 -7.13
C ASP A 122 2.96 -13.47 -5.77
N GLU A 123 3.45 -12.23 -5.77
CA GLU A 123 3.67 -11.45 -4.54
C GLU A 123 2.33 -11.11 -3.87
N CYS A 124 1.36 -10.67 -4.67
CA CYS A 124 0.01 -10.34 -4.21
C CYS A 124 -0.72 -11.53 -3.55
N ARG A 125 -0.56 -12.74 -4.08
CA ARG A 125 -1.10 -13.98 -3.50
C ARG A 125 -0.57 -14.26 -2.10
N ALA A 126 0.68 -13.88 -1.82
CA ALA A 126 1.32 -14.20 -0.55
C ALA A 126 0.70 -13.45 0.64
N PHE A 127 0.03 -12.31 0.41
CA PHE A 127 -0.52 -11.48 1.49
C PHE A 127 -2.01 -11.13 1.33
N CYS A 128 -2.57 -11.13 0.11
CA CYS A 128 -3.93 -10.64 -0.10
C CYS A 128 -4.99 -11.69 0.27
N PRO A 129 -5.91 -11.42 1.21
CA PRO A 129 -6.95 -12.37 1.58
C PRO A 129 -7.97 -12.62 0.47
N ASN A 130 -8.10 -11.71 -0.50
CA ASN A 130 -9.00 -11.86 -1.64
C ASN A 130 -8.35 -12.56 -2.85
N ALA A 131 -7.04 -12.86 -2.83
CA ALA A 131 -6.33 -13.40 -4.01
C ALA A 131 -6.99 -14.65 -4.59
N LEU A 132 -7.29 -15.66 -3.76
CA LEU A 132 -7.96 -16.90 -4.19
C LEU A 132 -9.37 -16.66 -4.75
N ALA A 133 -10.04 -15.59 -4.33
CA ALA A 133 -11.33 -15.23 -4.87
C ALA A 133 -11.19 -14.53 -6.23
N PHE A 134 -10.18 -13.69 -6.40
CA PHE A 134 -9.86 -13.07 -7.68
C PHE A 134 -9.47 -14.12 -8.73
N GLU A 135 -8.66 -15.11 -8.37
CA GLU A 135 -8.28 -16.19 -9.29
C GLU A 135 -9.48 -16.98 -9.80
N ARG A 136 -10.38 -17.37 -8.89
CA ARG A 136 -11.62 -18.08 -9.28
C ARG A 136 -12.51 -17.23 -10.17
N LEU A 137 -12.55 -15.92 -9.96
CA LEU A 137 -13.28 -15.01 -10.85
C LEU A 137 -12.62 -14.96 -12.24
N ALA A 138 -11.30 -14.90 -12.30
CA ALA A 138 -10.54 -14.82 -13.55
C ALA A 138 -10.65 -16.11 -14.38
N GLU A 139 -10.87 -17.26 -13.74
CA GLU A 139 -11.17 -18.52 -14.44
C GLU A 139 -12.57 -18.55 -15.09
N THR A 140 -13.47 -17.68 -14.63
CA THR A 140 -14.87 -17.62 -15.08
C THR A 140 -15.22 -16.39 -15.92
N ALA A 141 -14.29 -15.44 -16.05
CA ALA A 141 -14.41 -14.22 -16.84
C ALA A 141 -13.98 -14.46 -18.29
#